data_AF-A0A850S9C7-F1
#
_entry.id   AF-A0A850S9C7-F1
#
_cell.length_a   1.000
_cell.length_b   1.000
_cell.length_c   1.000
_cell.angle_alpha   90.00
_cell.angle_beta   90.00
_cell.angle_gamma   90.00
#
_symmetry.space_group_name_H-M   'P 1'
#
loop_
_entity.id
_entity.type
_entity.pdbx_description
1 polymer ?
#
loop_
_entity_poly.entity_id
_entity_poly.type
_entity_poly.pdbx_seq_one_letter_code
_entity_poly.pdbx_strand_id
1 'polypeptide(L)'
;MGLDPPTRGAVEQTIDQAVKLVPDTAQIFRAPAMKSSFRISSEQDFVLGVTYGRIMMSITTFWNLTHKRTMNGEEVDEINSAILRRLPEIHKAIMAD
;
A
#
# COMPACT_ATOMS: atom_id res chain seq x y z
N MET A 1 12.16 -1.47 -19.85
CA MET A 1 12.59 -2.61 -19.00
C MET A 1 11.79 -2.55 -17.71
N GLY A 2 11.03 -3.61 -17.42
CA GLY A 2 10.32 -3.76 -16.14
C GLY A 2 11.23 -4.16 -14.97
N LEU A 3 10.63 -4.59 -13.87
CA LEU A 3 11.34 -4.92 -12.63
C LEU A 3 12.27 -6.13 -12.83
N ASP A 4 13.50 -6.03 -12.32
CA ASP A 4 14.37 -7.19 -12.17
C ASP A 4 13.80 -8.16 -11.10
N PRO A 5 14.16 -9.46 -11.14
CA PRO A 5 13.59 -10.45 -10.22
C PRO A 5 13.80 -10.13 -8.72
N PRO A 6 15.00 -9.71 -8.26
CA PRO A 6 15.19 -9.24 -6.89
C PRO A 6 14.25 -8.11 -6.48
N THR A 7 14.13 -7.08 -7.31
CA THR A 7 13.25 -5.94 -7.06
C THR A 7 11.78 -6.37 -7.00
N ARG A 8 11.35 -7.26 -7.91
CA ARG A 8 9.99 -7.80 -7.89
C ARG A 8 9.69 -8.53 -6.58
N GLY A 9 10.64 -9.33 -6.08
CA GLY A 9 10.50 -10.00 -4.78
C GLY A 9 10.34 -9.03 -3.61
N ALA A 10 11.12 -7.94 -3.60
CA ALA A 10 11.01 -6.91 -2.57
C ALA A 10 9.66 -6.16 -2.61
N VAL A 11 9.13 -5.90 -3.80
CA VAL A 11 7.80 -5.29 -3.98
C VAL A 11 6.71 -6.18 -3.41
N GLU A 12 6.69 -7.47 -3.77
CA GLU A 12 5.70 -8.43 -3.25
C GLU A 12 5.77 -8.54 -1.72
N GLN A 13 6.99 -8.60 -1.15
CA GLN A 13 7.18 -8.63 0.30
C GLN A 13 6.68 -7.34 0.98
N THR A 14 6.88 -6.18 0.35
CA THR A 14 6.39 -4.90 0.86
C THR A 14 4.86 -4.87 0.89
N ILE A 15 4.22 -5.39 -0.15
CA ILE A 15 2.76 -5.49 -0.21
C ILE A 15 2.26 -6.47 0.88
N ASP A 16 2.91 -7.62 1.06
CA ASP A 16 2.55 -8.58 2.12
C ASP A 16 2.61 -7.96 3.52
N GLN A 17 3.65 -7.18 3.80
CA GLN A 17 3.79 -6.47 5.07
C GLN A 17 2.71 -5.41 5.24
N ALA A 18 2.38 -4.67 4.19
CA ALA A 18 1.32 -3.66 4.26
C ALA A 18 -0.05 -4.30 4.54
N VAL A 19 -0.39 -5.40 3.86
CA VAL A 19 -1.65 -6.15 4.07
C VAL A 19 -1.80 -6.58 5.53
N LYS A 20 -0.71 -7.03 6.17
CA LYS A 20 -0.71 -7.44 7.59
C LYS A 20 -1.01 -6.28 8.55
N LEU A 21 -0.67 -5.05 8.18
CA LEU A 21 -0.85 -3.85 9.00
C LEU A 21 -2.18 -3.14 8.74
N VAL A 22 -2.97 -3.61 7.77
CA VAL A 22 -4.27 -3.03 7.43
C VAL A 22 -5.23 -3.05 8.62
N PRO A 23 -5.40 -4.14 9.40
CA PRO A 23 -6.33 -4.16 10.52
C PRO A 23 -6.01 -3.09 11.58
N ASP A 24 -4.74 -2.96 11.95
CA ASP A 24 -4.28 -1.93 12.91
C ASP A 24 -4.56 -0.52 12.37
N THR A 25 -4.31 -0.31 11.08
CA THR A 25 -4.57 0.97 10.40
C THR A 25 -6.07 1.28 10.38
N ALA A 26 -6.92 0.29 10.07
CA ALA A 26 -8.36 0.43 10.08
C ALA A 26 -8.88 0.77 11.48
N GLN A 27 -8.37 0.12 12.53
CA GLN A 27 -8.76 0.38 13.90
C GLN A 27 -8.47 1.83 14.33
N ILE A 28 -7.31 2.37 13.95
CA ILE A 28 -6.95 3.77 14.23
C ILE A 28 -7.98 4.72 13.62
N PHE A 29 -8.33 4.53 12.34
CA PHE A 29 -9.26 5.43 11.64
C PHE A 29 -10.75 5.13 11.92
N ARG A 30 -11.06 3.97 12.53
CA ARG A 30 -12.37 3.66 13.11
C ARG A 30 -12.66 4.46 14.38
N ALA A 31 -11.63 4.86 15.12
CA ALA A 31 -11.78 5.55 16.38
C ALA A 31 -12.60 6.85 16.20
N PRO A 32 -13.60 7.15 17.05
CA PRO A 32 -14.49 8.30 16.88
C PRO A 32 -13.74 9.64 16.77
N ALA A 33 -12.68 9.82 17.55
CA ALA A 33 -11.84 11.02 17.50
C ALA A 33 -11.17 11.20 16.14
N MET A 34 -10.67 10.11 15.54
CA MET A 34 -10.03 10.13 14.23
C MET A 34 -11.05 10.35 13.12
N LYS A 35 -12.19 9.64 13.14
CA LYS A 35 -13.28 9.84 12.17
C LYS A 35 -13.75 11.30 12.10
N SER A 36 -13.98 11.91 13.26
CA SER A 36 -14.42 13.30 13.35
C SER A 36 -13.35 14.27 12.86
N SER A 37 -12.10 14.09 13.30
CA SER A 37 -10.98 14.99 12.95
C SER A 37 -10.66 14.98 11.45
N PHE A 38 -10.67 13.80 10.83
CA PHE A 38 -10.39 13.63 9.40
C PHE A 38 -11.64 13.79 8.51
N ARG A 39 -12.82 13.99 9.11
CA ARG A 39 -14.11 14.09 8.40
C ARG A 39 -14.34 12.89 7.46
N ILE A 40 -14.05 11.68 7.96
CA ILE A 40 -14.10 10.45 7.16
C ILE A 40 -15.55 10.11 6.85
N SER A 41 -15.93 10.18 5.58
CA SER A 41 -17.27 9.80 5.09
C SER A 41 -17.36 8.32 4.69
N SER A 42 -16.29 7.79 4.09
CA SER A 42 -16.12 6.38 3.74
C SER A 42 -14.85 5.87 4.38
N GLU A 43 -15.00 5.08 5.44
CA GLU A 43 -13.86 4.48 6.13
C GLU A 43 -13.08 3.54 5.23
N GLN A 44 -13.78 2.74 4.43
CA GLN A 44 -13.16 1.76 3.56
C GLN A 44 -12.25 2.44 2.52
N ASP A 45 -12.75 3.47 1.84
CA ASP A 45 -11.97 4.20 0.84
C ASP A 45 -10.80 4.95 1.48
N PHE A 46 -11.01 5.50 2.68
CA PHE A 46 -9.96 6.18 3.41
C PHE A 46 -8.82 5.22 3.81
N VAL A 47 -9.16 4.08 4.43
CA VAL A 47 -8.16 3.09 4.85
C VAL A 47 -7.47 2.47 3.62
N LEU A 48 -8.19 2.25 2.52
CA LEU A 48 -7.61 1.80 1.26
C LEU A 48 -6.59 2.80 0.73
N GLY A 49 -6.94 4.09 0.69
CA GLY A 49 -6.06 5.16 0.24
C GLY A 49 -4.79 5.28 1.11
N VAL A 50 -4.95 5.20 2.44
CA VAL A 50 -3.81 5.20 3.37
C VAL A 50 -2.92 3.97 3.16
N THR A 51 -3.52 2.79 2.98
CA THR A 51 -2.78 1.54 2.73
C THR A 51 -1.99 1.62 1.44
N TYR A 52 -2.63 2.08 0.34
CA TYR A 52 -1.97 2.28 -0.95
C TYR A 52 -0.80 3.28 -0.83
N GLY A 53 -1.03 4.43 -0.18
CA GLY A 53 0.00 5.43 0.05
C GLY A 53 1.19 4.88 0.85
N ARG A 54 0.94 4.06 1.86
CA ARG A 54 1.99 3.41 2.65
C ARG A 54 2.83 2.44 1.80
N ILE A 55 2.18 1.61 0.99
CA ILE A 55 2.87 0.68 0.07
C ILE A 55 3.77 1.47 -0.89
N MET A 56 3.20 2.48 -1.56
CA MET A 56 3.93 3.29 -2.54
C MET A 56 5.12 4.02 -1.90
N MET A 57 4.95 4.55 -0.69
CA MET A 57 6.03 5.19 0.06
C MET A 57 7.16 4.21 0.40
N SER A 58 6.82 2.99 0.87
CA SER A 58 7.80 1.96 1.18
C SER A 58 8.56 1.51 -0.07
N ILE A 59 7.86 1.25 -1.18
CA ILE A 59 8.48 0.87 -2.45
C ILE A 59 9.38 1.99 -2.98
N THR A 60 8.91 3.24 -2.96
CA THR A 60 9.70 4.39 -3.42
C THR A 60 10.95 4.58 -2.55
N THR A 61 10.85 4.36 -1.23
CA THR A 61 12.00 4.43 -0.32
C THR A 61 13.02 3.33 -0.63
N PHE A 62 12.57 2.08 -0.74
CA PHE A 62 13.42 0.95 -1.14
C PHE A 62 14.10 1.21 -2.49
N TRP A 63 13.34 1.73 -3.44
CA TRP A 63 13.83 2.05 -4.78
C TRP A 63 14.95 3.09 -4.74
N ASN A 64 14.73 4.20 -4.05
CA ASN A 64 15.71 5.28 -3.95
C ASN A 64 17.00 4.81 -3.28
N LEU A 65 16.91 3.94 -2.27
CA LEU A 65 18.08 3.39 -1.57
C LEU A 65 18.87 2.40 -2.44
N THR A 66 18.17 1.62 -3.27
CA THR A 66 18.78 0.52 -4.04
C THR A 66 19.30 0.99 -5.39
N HIS A 67 18.48 1.73 -6.13
CA HIS A 67 18.72 2.08 -7.54
C HIS A 67 19.26 3.50 -7.72
N LYS A 68 19.12 4.38 -6.71
CA LYS A 68 19.59 5.78 -6.72
C LYS A 68 19.14 6.59 -7.95
N ARG A 69 17.96 6.26 -8.47
CA ARG A 69 17.29 6.95 -9.58
C ARG A 69 15.78 6.90 -9.40
N THR A 70 15.03 7.67 -10.16
CA THR A 70 13.58 7.54 -10.24
C THR A 70 13.16 6.27 -11.01
N MET A 71 11.98 5.74 -10.67
CA MET A 71 11.33 4.70 -11.46
C MET A 71 10.94 5.26 -12.82
N ASN A 72 11.03 4.43 -13.86
CA ASN A 72 10.47 4.73 -15.18
C ASN A 72 8.99 4.32 -15.23
N GLY A 73 8.31 4.64 -16.34
CA GLY A 73 6.88 4.34 -16.50
C GLY A 73 6.54 2.85 -16.41
N GLU A 74 7.32 1.98 -17.05
CA GLU A 74 7.08 0.53 -17.04
C GLU A 74 7.24 -0.06 -15.63
N GLU A 75 8.21 0.43 -14.85
CA GLU A 75 8.44 -0.01 -13.47
C GLU A 75 7.28 0.41 -12.57
N VAL A 76 6.78 1.64 -12.74
CA VAL A 76 5.60 2.14 -12.03
C VAL A 76 4.36 1.33 -12.39
N ASP A 77 4.17 1.01 -13.66
CA ASP A 77 3.02 0.23 -14.14
C ASP A 77 3.06 -1.21 -13.60
N GLU A 78 4.23 -1.84 -13.52
CA GLU A 78 4.39 -3.18 -12.96
C GLU A 78 4.13 -3.19 -11.45
N ILE A 79 4.63 -2.19 -10.71
CA ILE A 79 4.35 -2.01 -9.28
C ILE A 79 2.85 -1.80 -9.04
N ASN A 80 2.22 -0.91 -9.80
CA ASN A 80 0.78 -0.67 -9.68
C ASN A 80 -0.02 -1.94 -9.97
N SER A 81 0.35 -2.69 -11.01
CA SER A 81 -0.28 -3.97 -11.33
C SER A 81 -0.12 -4.99 -10.20
N ALA A 82 1.05 -5.05 -9.55
CA ALA A 82 1.26 -5.89 -8.38
C ALA A 82 0.34 -5.50 -7.22
N ILE A 83 0.21 -4.21 -6.91
CA ILE A 83 -0.68 -3.72 -5.86
C ILE A 83 -2.15 -4.01 -6.20
N LEU A 84 -2.57 -3.74 -7.43
CA LEU A 84 -3.94 -3.97 -7.89
C LEU A 84 -4.34 -5.45 -7.82
N ARG A 85 -3.41 -6.38 -8.12
CA ARG A 85 -3.65 -7.81 -7.96
C ARG A 85 -3.91 -8.23 -6.50
N ARG A 86 -3.42 -7.45 -5.54
CA ARG A 86 -3.57 -7.69 -4.09
C ARG A 86 -4.72 -6.89 -3.46
N LEU A 87 -5.47 -6.13 -4.26
CA LEU A 87 -6.65 -5.40 -3.78
C LEU A 87 -7.67 -6.30 -3.07
N PRO A 88 -8.03 -7.50 -3.57
CA PRO A 88 -9.00 -8.34 -2.88
C PRO A 88 -8.59 -8.67 -1.44
N GLU A 89 -7.31 -8.96 -1.21
CA GLU A 89 -6.76 -9.22 0.12
C GLU A 89 -6.73 -7.97 1.00
N ILE A 90 -6.36 -6.82 0.42
CA ILE A 90 -6.41 -5.53 1.12
C ILE A 90 -7.84 -5.22 1.55
N HIS A 91 -8.82 -5.32 0.64
CA HIS A 91 -10.24 -5.11 0.96
C HIS A 91 -10.71 -6.06 2.05
N LYS A 92 -10.37 -7.35 1.95
CA LYS A 92 -10.70 -8.34 2.98
C LYS A 92 -10.10 -7.97 4.34
N ALA A 93 -8.85 -7.51 4.37
CA ALA A 93 -8.19 -7.10 5.61
C ALA A 93 -8.79 -5.81 6.20
N ILE A 94 -9.28 -4.88 5.37
CA ILE A 94 -10.00 -3.69 5.82
C ILE A 94 -11.32 -4.10 6.49
N MET A 95 -12.02 -5.09 5.93
CA MET A 95 -13.32 -5.55 6.42
C MET A 95 -13.22 -6.57 7.57
N ALA A 96 -12.00 -6.94 7.97
CA ALA A 96 -11.83 -7.77 9.16
C ALA A 96 -12.12 -6.92 10.41
N ASP A 97 -12.99 -7.45 11.27
CA ASP A 97 -13.32 -6.89 12.58
C ASP A 97 -12.38 -7.43 13.67
#